data_AF-A0A383REB7-F1
#
_entry.id   AF-A0A383REB7-F1
#
_cell.length_a   1.000
_cell.length_b   1.000
_cell.length_c   1.000
_cell.angle_alpha   90.00
_cell.angle_beta   90.00
_cell.angle_gamma   90.00
#
_symmetry.space_group_name_H-M   'P 1'
#
loop_
_entity.id
_entity.type
_entity.pdbx_description
1 polymer ?
#
loop_
_entity_poly.entity_id
_entity_poly.type
_entity_poly.pdbx_seq_one_letter_code
_entity_poly.pdbx_strand_id
1 'polypeptide(L)'
;MRSKLVLIEGLPGSGKTTTAELVHEILTEMNIKSQLFLEGNIDHPADFDGVAFFKKNEFDELLSTHEKFKDLLSNRMIKDGNNYFLEYRKVKNEYDSRFPDELLHAVFKNDVYELSLDLNRKLITEKWKKFTESVLNGTDTFVFDCCFIQNPVTMGMIKYAAKKEDVISYVIELATIVEQLNPLLIYVEQNDLEHSFRKAVKERPQEWSEGFIEYYTSQGYGKKQSYKGLEGTLQVLKARRELEEEIFNGLHIAKKKVDNSSYHINDYKQVLVGILSEYFDATN
;
A
#
# COMPACT_ATOMS: atom_id res chain seq x y z
N MET A 1 -8.76 24.30 -5.01
CA MET A 1 -9.67 23.15 -5.21
C MET A 1 -9.61 22.29 -3.96
N ARG A 2 -10.72 21.68 -3.54
CA ARG A 2 -10.74 20.76 -2.39
C ARG A 2 -9.94 19.49 -2.72
N SER A 3 -9.21 18.94 -1.76
CA SER A 3 -8.56 17.64 -1.95
C SER A 3 -9.58 16.51 -2.14
N LYS A 4 -9.31 15.58 -3.04
CA LYS A 4 -10.12 14.36 -3.24
C LYS A 4 -9.41 13.09 -2.78
N LEU A 5 -8.13 13.17 -2.45
CA LEU A 5 -7.33 12.02 -2.06
C LEU A 5 -6.42 12.41 -0.89
N VAL A 6 -6.56 11.72 0.24
CA VAL A 6 -5.66 11.81 1.38
C VAL A 6 -4.83 10.53 1.44
N LEU A 7 -3.52 10.68 1.43
CA LEU A 7 -2.55 9.58 1.46
C LEU A 7 -1.90 9.55 2.83
N ILE A 8 -2.01 8.43 3.54
CA ILE A 8 -1.43 8.23 4.86
C ILE A 8 -0.21 7.32 4.73
N GLU A 9 0.96 7.86 4.99
CA GLU A 9 2.25 7.18 4.84
C GLU A 9 3.11 7.30 6.10
N GLY A 10 4.16 6.51 6.18
CA GLY A 10 5.02 6.44 7.36
C GLY A 10 5.60 5.04 7.57
N LEU A 11 6.50 4.91 8.54
CA LEU A 11 7.18 3.63 8.79
C LEU A 11 6.26 2.62 9.50
N PRO A 12 6.54 1.31 9.40
CA PRO A 12 5.85 0.29 10.19
C PRO A 12 5.85 0.61 11.69
N GLY A 13 4.68 0.57 12.31
CA GLY A 13 4.51 0.92 13.73
C GLY A 13 4.30 2.40 14.05
N SER A 14 4.29 3.30 13.05
CA SER A 14 4.13 4.75 13.28
C SER A 14 2.72 5.21 13.70
N GLY A 15 1.69 4.40 13.42
CA GLY A 15 0.28 4.74 13.68
C GLY A 15 -0.52 5.16 12.45
N LYS A 16 -0.12 4.71 11.26
CA LYS A 16 -0.80 5.02 9.98
C LYS A 16 -2.28 4.66 9.97
N THR A 17 -2.63 3.42 10.32
CA THR A 17 -4.03 2.98 10.38
C THR A 17 -4.87 3.84 11.31
N THR A 18 -4.39 4.12 12.52
CA THR A 18 -5.07 5.04 13.45
C THR A 18 -5.22 6.45 12.88
N THR A 19 -4.21 6.94 12.17
CA THR A 19 -4.26 8.25 11.50
C THR A 19 -5.30 8.25 10.37
N ALA A 20 -5.36 7.19 9.57
CA ALA A 20 -6.31 7.05 8.47
C ALA A 20 -7.76 6.99 8.99
N GLU A 21 -7.99 6.26 10.08
CA GLU A 21 -9.29 6.20 10.77
C GLU A 21 -9.70 7.58 11.31
N LEU A 22 -8.79 8.28 12.02
CA LEU A 22 -9.06 9.62 12.53
C LEU A 22 -9.33 10.63 11.41
N VAL A 23 -8.58 10.57 10.31
CA VAL A 23 -8.83 11.44 9.14
C VAL A 23 -10.22 11.18 8.57
N HIS A 24 -10.61 9.91 8.41
CA HIS A 24 -11.95 9.57 7.92
C HIS A 24 -13.06 10.05 8.87
N GLU A 25 -12.86 9.90 10.19
CA GLU A 25 -13.76 10.40 11.22
C GLU A 25 -13.90 11.94 11.16
N ILE A 26 -12.78 12.67 11.11
CA ILE A 26 -12.79 14.14 11.03
C ILE A 26 -13.47 14.62 9.75
N LEU A 27 -13.19 14.01 8.59
CA LEU A 27 -13.88 14.35 7.35
C LEU A 27 -15.39 14.13 7.47
N THR A 28 -15.81 13.07 8.16
CA THR A 28 -17.23 12.81 8.45
C THR A 28 -17.84 13.90 9.34
N GLU A 29 -17.13 14.32 10.40
CA GLU A 29 -17.52 15.44 11.27
C GLU A 29 -17.63 16.77 10.50
N MET A 30 -16.79 16.97 9.48
CA MET A 30 -16.84 18.10 8.55
C MET A 30 -17.95 17.98 7.49
N ASN A 31 -18.81 16.96 7.54
CA ASN A 31 -19.83 16.63 6.53
C ASN A 31 -19.25 16.37 5.12
N ILE A 32 -18.02 15.85 5.06
CA ILE A 32 -17.36 15.46 3.82
C ILE A 32 -17.45 13.95 3.68
N LYS A 33 -18.21 13.52 2.66
CA LYS A 33 -18.30 12.11 2.31
C LYS A 33 -16.93 11.59 1.88
N SER A 34 -16.41 10.62 2.63
CA SER A 34 -15.13 9.99 2.34
C SER A 34 -15.20 8.47 2.39
N GLN A 35 -14.27 7.81 1.70
CA GLN A 35 -14.12 6.35 1.67
C GLN A 35 -12.72 5.98 2.17
N LEU A 36 -12.65 5.14 3.20
CA LEU A 36 -11.40 4.70 3.84
C LEU A 36 -10.98 3.33 3.29
N PHE A 37 -9.73 3.23 2.85
CA PHE A 37 -9.12 1.97 2.42
C PHE A 37 -7.86 1.71 3.22
N LEU A 38 -7.94 0.70 4.08
CA LEU A 38 -6.83 0.26 4.94
C LEU A 38 -5.86 -0.68 4.20
N GLU A 39 -4.64 -0.80 4.71
CA GLU A 39 -3.65 -1.77 4.22
C GLU A 39 -4.26 -3.19 4.24
N GLY A 40 -4.14 -3.91 3.12
CA GLY A 40 -4.70 -5.27 2.97
C GLY A 40 -6.19 -5.32 2.60
N ASN A 41 -6.82 -4.19 2.29
CA ASN A 41 -8.19 -4.17 1.77
C ASN A 41 -8.23 -4.79 0.35
N ILE A 42 -8.90 -5.93 0.22
CA ILE A 42 -9.03 -6.69 -1.04
C ILE A 42 -9.87 -5.96 -2.11
N ASP A 43 -10.62 -4.92 -1.74
CA ASP A 43 -11.42 -4.09 -2.63
C ASP A 43 -10.75 -2.71 -2.87
N HIS A 44 -9.45 -2.55 -2.56
CA HIS A 44 -8.73 -1.30 -2.76
C HIS A 44 -8.75 -0.86 -4.23
N PRO A 45 -9.21 0.37 -4.56
CA PRO A 45 -9.46 0.76 -5.95
C PRO A 45 -8.18 1.07 -6.73
N ALA A 46 -7.08 1.35 -6.01
CA ALA A 46 -5.78 1.67 -6.58
C ALA A 46 -4.67 0.64 -6.27
N ASP A 47 -5.00 -0.52 -5.67
CA ASP A 47 -4.00 -1.52 -5.29
C ASP A 47 -4.41 -2.94 -5.74
N PHE A 48 -3.47 -3.89 -5.67
CA PHE A 48 -3.63 -5.29 -6.05
C PHE A 48 -3.32 -6.24 -4.89
N ASP A 49 -3.92 -6.01 -3.73
CA ASP A 49 -3.77 -6.93 -2.60
C ASP A 49 -4.45 -8.28 -2.90
N GLY A 50 -3.66 -9.35 -3.00
CA GLY A 50 -4.19 -10.69 -3.25
C GLY A 50 -4.74 -10.90 -4.65
N VAL A 51 -4.12 -10.26 -5.65
CA VAL A 51 -4.51 -10.35 -7.05
C VAL A 51 -3.35 -10.92 -7.86
N ALA A 52 -3.63 -11.99 -8.60
CA ALA A 52 -2.67 -12.60 -9.51
C ALA A 52 -2.89 -12.11 -10.94
N PHE A 53 -1.79 -11.89 -11.65
CA PHE A 53 -1.78 -11.41 -13.03
C PHE A 53 -1.27 -12.52 -13.98
N PHE A 54 -1.98 -12.71 -15.08
CA PHE A 54 -1.61 -13.63 -16.14
C PHE A 54 -1.73 -12.96 -17.50
N LYS A 55 -0.85 -13.35 -18.41
CA LYS A 55 -1.12 -13.23 -19.85
C LYS A 55 -2.06 -14.34 -20.28
N LYS A 56 -2.68 -14.15 -21.44
CA LYS A 56 -3.62 -15.13 -22.02
C LYS A 56 -3.09 -16.57 -22.00
N ASN A 57 -1.86 -16.78 -22.49
CA ASN A 57 -1.25 -18.11 -22.58
C ASN A 57 -0.98 -18.72 -21.19
N GLU A 58 -0.53 -17.92 -20.22
CA GLU A 58 -0.29 -18.36 -18.85
C GLU A 58 -1.61 -18.74 -18.16
N PHE A 59 -2.69 -18.02 -18.47
CA PHE A 59 -4.01 -18.37 -17.97
C PHE A 59 -4.56 -19.65 -18.61
N ASP A 60 -4.41 -19.82 -19.93
CA ASP A 60 -4.79 -21.05 -20.63
C ASP A 60 -4.04 -22.27 -20.04
N GLU A 61 -2.75 -22.10 -19.72
CA GLU A 61 -1.94 -23.10 -19.01
C GLU A 61 -2.46 -23.40 -17.59
N LEU A 62 -2.79 -22.36 -16.81
CA LEU A 62 -3.38 -22.52 -15.48
C LEU A 62 -4.67 -23.35 -15.54
N LEU A 63 -5.56 -23.04 -16.49
CA LEU A 63 -6.84 -23.74 -16.69
C LEU A 63 -6.66 -25.21 -17.10
N SER A 64 -5.67 -25.51 -17.96
CA SER A 64 -5.37 -26.88 -18.39
C SER A 64 -4.70 -27.72 -17.31
N THR A 65 -3.86 -27.11 -16.47
CA THR A 65 -3.19 -27.81 -15.36
C THR A 65 -4.16 -28.06 -14.20
N HIS A 66 -5.17 -27.20 -14.04
CA HIS A 66 -6.14 -27.26 -12.95
C HIS A 66 -7.57 -27.44 -13.48
N GLU A 67 -7.80 -28.43 -14.36
CA GLU A 67 -9.09 -28.62 -15.05
C GLU A 67 -10.29 -28.67 -14.11
N LYS A 68 -10.13 -29.27 -12.91
CA LYS A 68 -11.17 -29.34 -11.86
C LYS A 68 -11.68 -27.97 -11.41
N PHE A 69 -10.88 -26.92 -11.56
CA PHE A 69 -11.19 -25.55 -11.14
C PHE A 69 -11.44 -24.62 -12.33
N LYS A 70 -11.49 -25.15 -13.55
CA LYS A 70 -11.61 -24.36 -14.77
C LYS A 70 -12.81 -23.42 -14.74
N ASP A 71 -13.98 -23.91 -14.31
CA ASP A 71 -15.20 -23.11 -14.22
C ASP A 71 -15.10 -22.01 -13.16
N LEU A 72 -14.54 -22.33 -11.99
CA LEU A 72 -14.31 -21.35 -10.92
C LEU A 72 -13.38 -20.23 -11.39
N LEU A 73 -12.23 -20.61 -11.95
CA LEU A 73 -11.21 -19.68 -12.44
C LEU A 73 -11.77 -18.82 -13.57
N SER A 74 -12.46 -19.42 -14.55
CA SER A 74 -13.03 -18.69 -15.68
C SER A 74 -14.11 -17.69 -15.26
N ASN A 75 -14.93 -18.03 -14.26
CA ASN A 75 -16.01 -17.17 -13.77
C ASN A 75 -15.54 -16.03 -12.87
N ARG A 76 -14.35 -16.16 -12.25
CA ARG A 76 -13.76 -15.16 -11.35
C ARG A 76 -12.66 -14.33 -12.00
N MET A 77 -12.27 -14.70 -13.22
CA MET A 77 -11.22 -14.01 -13.96
C MET A 77 -11.71 -12.67 -14.52
N ILE A 78 -10.96 -11.61 -14.25
CA ILE A 78 -11.20 -10.27 -14.78
C ILE A 78 -10.29 -10.06 -15.99
N LYS A 79 -10.89 -9.85 -17.16
CA LYS A 79 -10.15 -9.60 -18.41
C LYS A 79 -10.04 -8.11 -18.70
N ASP A 80 -8.84 -7.67 -19.02
CA ASP A 80 -8.52 -6.30 -19.43
C ASP A 80 -7.60 -6.34 -20.66
N GLY A 81 -8.20 -6.30 -21.84
CA GLY A 81 -7.49 -6.53 -23.10
C GLY A 81 -6.87 -7.94 -23.16
N ASN A 82 -5.54 -8.02 -23.17
CA ASN A 82 -4.76 -9.27 -23.16
C ASN A 82 -4.27 -9.68 -21.76
N ASN A 83 -4.62 -8.90 -20.74
CA ASN A 83 -4.27 -9.11 -19.34
C ASN A 83 -5.44 -9.79 -18.60
N TYR A 84 -5.09 -10.69 -17.69
CA TYR A 84 -6.03 -11.51 -16.93
C TYR A 84 -5.69 -11.36 -15.45
N PHE A 85 -6.66 -10.97 -14.63
CA PHE A 85 -6.51 -10.74 -13.20
C PHE A 85 -7.43 -11.65 -12.40
N LEU A 86 -6.86 -12.38 -11.43
CA LEU A 86 -7.61 -13.23 -10.51
C LEU A 86 -7.45 -12.70 -9.09
N GLU A 87 -8.54 -12.18 -8.52
CA GLU A 87 -8.63 -11.71 -7.12
C GLU A 87 -8.66 -12.91 -6.16
N TYR A 88 -7.59 -13.69 -6.12
CA TYR A 88 -7.59 -15.02 -5.52
C TYR A 88 -7.78 -14.98 -3.99
N ARG A 89 -7.35 -13.92 -3.29
CA ARG A 89 -7.67 -13.76 -1.85
C ARG A 89 -9.18 -13.61 -1.65
N LYS A 90 -9.86 -12.83 -2.50
CA LYS A 90 -11.32 -12.66 -2.47
C LYS A 90 -12.03 -13.97 -2.79
N VAL A 91 -11.59 -14.68 -3.83
CA VAL A 91 -12.11 -16.01 -4.18
C VAL A 91 -11.93 -16.98 -3.01
N LYS A 92 -10.75 -17.02 -2.38
CA LYS A 92 -10.47 -17.88 -1.23
C LYS A 92 -11.40 -17.56 -0.05
N ASN A 93 -11.60 -16.28 0.26
CA ASN A 93 -12.50 -15.87 1.35
C ASN A 93 -13.97 -16.25 1.08
N GLU A 94 -14.41 -16.24 -0.19
CA GLU A 94 -15.77 -16.65 -0.58
C GLU A 94 -15.95 -18.17 -0.68
N TYR A 95 -14.89 -18.91 -1.07
CA TYR A 95 -14.97 -20.35 -1.40
C TYR A 95 -14.32 -21.30 -0.38
N ASP A 96 -13.63 -20.77 0.64
CA ASP A 96 -12.99 -21.47 1.77
C ASP A 96 -12.27 -22.77 1.35
N SER A 97 -12.54 -23.90 2.03
CA SER A 97 -11.90 -25.23 1.88
C SER A 97 -11.88 -25.85 0.48
N ARG A 98 -12.52 -25.20 -0.51
CA ARG A 98 -12.50 -25.62 -1.93
C ARG A 98 -11.40 -24.99 -2.77
N PHE A 99 -10.63 -24.05 -2.23
CA PHE A 99 -9.46 -23.50 -2.92
C PHE A 99 -8.20 -24.25 -2.44
N PRO A 100 -7.78 -25.32 -3.13
CA PRO A 100 -6.72 -26.19 -2.61
C PRO A 100 -5.38 -25.47 -2.57
N ASP A 101 -4.52 -25.89 -1.65
CA ASP A 101 -3.19 -25.30 -1.45
C ASP A 101 -2.33 -25.36 -2.72
N GLU A 102 -2.47 -26.40 -3.54
CA GLU A 102 -1.78 -26.52 -4.83
C GLU A 102 -2.17 -25.39 -5.81
N LEU A 103 -3.47 -25.12 -5.95
CA LEU A 103 -3.96 -24.03 -6.80
C LEU A 103 -3.56 -22.69 -6.22
N LEU A 104 -3.66 -22.52 -4.89
CA LEU A 104 -3.21 -21.30 -4.22
C LEU A 104 -1.74 -21.04 -4.47
N HIS A 105 -0.90 -22.05 -4.36
CA HIS A 105 0.52 -21.92 -4.63
C HIS A 105 0.81 -21.57 -6.10
N ALA A 106 0.09 -22.20 -7.05
CA ALA A 106 0.23 -21.90 -8.48
C ALA A 106 -0.18 -20.45 -8.81
N VAL A 107 -1.26 -19.96 -8.21
CA VAL A 107 -1.77 -18.61 -8.41
C VAL A 107 -0.89 -17.57 -7.72
N PHE A 108 -0.46 -17.84 -6.49
CA PHE A 108 0.36 -16.93 -5.68
C PHE A 108 1.70 -16.56 -6.36
N LYS A 109 2.30 -17.47 -7.13
CA LYS A 109 3.51 -17.17 -7.92
C LYS A 109 3.32 -16.03 -8.93
N ASN A 110 2.08 -15.74 -9.28
CA ASN A 110 1.70 -14.70 -10.21
C ASN A 110 1.02 -13.52 -9.49
N ASP A 111 1.04 -13.49 -8.15
CA ASP A 111 0.60 -12.32 -7.38
C ASP A 111 1.37 -11.08 -7.85
N VAL A 112 0.68 -9.95 -8.00
CA VAL A 112 1.28 -8.69 -8.49
C VAL A 112 2.51 -8.25 -7.68
N TYR A 113 2.59 -8.62 -6.40
CA TYR A 113 3.74 -8.35 -5.51
C TYR A 113 4.84 -9.41 -5.56
N GLU A 114 4.64 -10.51 -6.29
CA GLU A 114 5.64 -11.53 -6.59
C GLU A 114 6.25 -11.38 -8.00
N LEU A 115 5.70 -10.50 -8.83
CA LEU A 115 6.22 -10.18 -10.16
C LEU A 115 7.47 -9.30 -10.12
N SER A 116 8.23 -9.29 -11.21
CA SER A 116 9.37 -8.38 -11.39
C SER A 116 8.98 -6.93 -11.14
N LEU A 117 9.93 -6.13 -10.63
CA LEU A 117 9.70 -4.72 -10.30
C LEU A 117 9.09 -3.92 -11.46
N ASP A 118 9.60 -4.12 -12.69
CA ASP A 118 9.09 -3.42 -13.88
C ASP A 118 7.63 -3.76 -14.18
N LEU A 119 7.26 -5.04 -14.05
CA LEU A 119 5.90 -5.48 -14.31
C LEU A 119 4.96 -5.04 -13.19
N ASN A 120 5.38 -5.15 -11.91
CA ASN A 120 4.65 -4.61 -10.77
C ASN A 120 4.37 -3.11 -10.95
N ARG A 121 5.41 -2.31 -11.22
CA ARG A 121 5.30 -0.87 -11.47
C ARG A 121 4.30 -0.57 -12.57
N LYS A 122 4.41 -1.26 -13.71
CA LYS A 122 3.47 -1.09 -14.82
C LYS A 122 2.02 -1.37 -14.40
N LEU A 123 1.76 -2.47 -13.69
CA LEU A 123 0.39 -2.84 -13.32
C LEU A 123 -0.18 -1.86 -12.30
N ILE A 124 0.59 -1.51 -11.27
CA ILE A 124 0.16 -0.57 -10.22
C ILE A 124 -0.09 0.82 -10.80
N THR A 125 0.80 1.35 -11.65
CA THR A 125 0.58 2.68 -12.23
C THR A 125 -0.65 2.72 -13.12
N GLU A 126 -0.92 1.67 -13.90
CA GLU A 126 -2.17 1.55 -14.67
C GLU A 126 -3.41 1.46 -13.78
N LYS A 127 -3.34 0.76 -12.65
CA LYS A 127 -4.44 0.69 -11.67
C LYS A 127 -4.72 2.07 -11.04
N TRP A 128 -3.67 2.81 -10.68
CA TRP A 128 -3.78 4.19 -10.18
C TRP A 128 -4.38 5.15 -11.22
N LYS A 129 -4.02 5.00 -12.51
CA LYS A 129 -4.63 5.79 -13.60
C LYS A 129 -6.12 5.53 -13.71
N LYS A 130 -6.53 4.26 -13.77
CA LYS A 130 -7.95 3.86 -13.83
C LYS A 130 -8.74 4.34 -12.63
N PHE A 131 -8.16 4.24 -11.43
CA PHE A 131 -8.76 4.81 -10.22
C PHE A 131 -8.97 6.32 -10.38
N THR A 132 -7.92 7.06 -10.74
CA THR A 132 -7.96 8.52 -10.92
C THR A 132 -9.05 8.93 -11.89
N GLU A 133 -9.09 8.31 -13.08
CA GLU A 133 -10.10 8.57 -14.10
C GLU A 133 -11.52 8.28 -13.60
N SER A 134 -11.71 7.20 -12.84
CA SER A 134 -13.03 6.78 -12.35
C SER A 134 -13.62 7.74 -11.30
N VAL A 135 -12.78 8.44 -10.54
CA VAL A 135 -13.20 9.32 -9.44
C VAL A 135 -13.08 10.81 -9.74
N LEU A 136 -12.46 11.17 -10.87
CA LEU A 136 -12.16 12.56 -11.23
C LEU A 136 -13.39 13.47 -11.19
N ASN A 137 -14.52 12.99 -11.71
CA ASN A 137 -15.79 13.73 -11.75
C ASN A 137 -16.70 13.45 -10.54
N GLY A 138 -16.28 12.58 -9.62
CA GLY A 138 -17.01 12.25 -8.40
C GLY A 138 -16.89 13.33 -7.32
N THR A 139 -17.73 13.23 -6.29
CA THR A 139 -17.75 14.16 -5.14
C THR A 139 -17.13 13.58 -3.87
N ASP A 140 -16.91 12.26 -3.84
CA ASP A 140 -16.32 11.54 -2.71
C ASP A 140 -14.82 11.87 -2.57
N THR A 141 -14.35 11.91 -1.33
CA THR A 141 -12.93 11.95 -0.98
C THR A 141 -12.44 10.54 -0.61
N PHE A 142 -11.21 10.20 -0.93
CA PHE A 142 -10.61 8.89 -0.68
C PHE A 142 -9.49 9.02 0.34
N VAL A 143 -9.42 8.12 1.31
CA VAL A 143 -8.35 8.04 2.32
C VAL A 143 -7.65 6.70 2.16
N PHE A 144 -6.39 6.70 1.76
CA PHE A 144 -5.61 5.49 1.57
C PHE A 144 -4.55 5.33 2.65
N ASP A 145 -4.53 4.15 3.27
CA ASP A 145 -3.51 3.71 4.21
C ASP A 145 -2.44 2.90 3.46
N CYS A 146 -1.19 3.39 3.45
CA CYS A 146 0.01 2.59 3.14
C CYS A 146 0.23 2.06 1.71
N CYS A 147 -0.30 2.68 0.65
CA CYS A 147 -0.10 2.16 -0.73
C CYS A 147 0.72 3.06 -1.66
N PHE A 148 1.00 4.31 -1.28
CA PHE A 148 1.61 5.32 -2.14
C PHE A 148 3.15 5.34 -2.06
N ILE A 149 3.72 5.45 -0.86
CA ILE A 149 5.18 5.38 -0.64
C ILE A 149 5.56 3.96 -0.21
N GLN A 150 4.81 3.39 0.74
CA GLN A 150 5.15 2.11 1.33
C GLN A 150 5.29 0.97 0.30
N ASN A 151 4.36 0.85 -0.65
CA ASN A 151 4.39 -0.26 -1.61
C ASN A 151 5.57 -0.14 -2.61
N PRO A 152 5.79 1.02 -3.29
CA PRO A 152 6.97 1.21 -4.12
C PRO A 152 8.30 0.98 -3.40
N VAL A 153 8.44 1.48 -2.16
CA VAL A 153 9.66 1.29 -1.36
C VAL A 153 9.84 -0.17 -0.96
N THR A 154 8.76 -0.85 -0.57
CA THR A 154 8.80 -2.28 -0.23
C THR A 154 9.21 -3.13 -1.44
N MET A 155 8.62 -2.87 -2.61
CA MET A 155 8.99 -3.60 -3.83
C MET A 155 10.40 -3.27 -4.30
N GLY A 156 10.72 -1.99 -4.43
CA GLY A 156 12.02 -1.55 -4.95
C GLY A 156 13.17 -1.86 -4.01
N MET A 157 13.15 -1.33 -2.79
CA MET A 157 14.26 -1.44 -1.85
C MET A 157 14.26 -2.82 -1.15
N ILE A 158 13.14 -3.20 -0.54
CA ILE A 158 13.13 -4.36 0.37
C ILE A 158 13.18 -5.68 -0.40
N LYS A 159 12.35 -5.85 -1.44
CA LYS A 159 12.29 -7.08 -2.23
C LYS A 159 13.43 -7.17 -3.25
N TYR A 160 13.64 -6.12 -4.05
CA TYR A 160 14.55 -6.18 -5.20
C TYR A 160 15.92 -5.50 -5.03
N ALA A 161 16.17 -4.77 -3.94
CA ALA A 161 17.39 -3.95 -3.78
C ALA A 161 17.67 -3.01 -4.98
N ALA A 162 16.62 -2.47 -5.57
CA ALA A 162 16.69 -1.55 -6.69
C ALA A 162 17.47 -0.27 -6.33
N LYS A 163 17.90 0.47 -7.36
CA LYS A 163 18.54 1.76 -7.13
C LYS A 163 17.52 2.73 -6.57
N LYS A 164 17.96 3.63 -5.69
CA LYS A 164 17.05 4.59 -5.03
C LYS A 164 16.32 5.47 -6.05
N GLU A 165 16.98 5.82 -7.15
CA GLU A 165 16.43 6.66 -8.22
C GLU A 165 15.25 5.97 -8.91
N ASP A 166 15.30 4.64 -9.07
CA ASP A 166 14.22 3.85 -9.65
C ASP A 166 12.99 3.85 -8.72
N VAL A 167 13.22 3.76 -7.40
CA VAL A 167 12.14 3.81 -6.38
C VAL A 167 11.53 5.20 -6.28
N ILE A 168 12.36 6.26 -6.23
CA ILE A 168 11.91 7.65 -6.19
C ILE A 168 11.08 7.97 -7.44
N SER A 169 11.57 7.60 -8.62
CA SER A 169 10.84 7.84 -9.88
C SER A 169 9.51 7.08 -9.94
N TYR A 170 9.40 5.92 -9.27
CA TYR A 170 8.14 5.19 -9.17
C TYR A 170 7.11 5.97 -8.35
N VAL A 171 7.46 6.46 -7.17
CA VAL A 171 6.54 7.28 -6.36
C VAL A 171 6.17 8.58 -7.07
N ILE A 172 7.11 9.24 -7.74
CA ILE A 172 6.85 10.46 -8.53
C ILE A 172 5.85 10.19 -9.67
N GLU A 173 5.95 9.05 -10.33
CA GLU A 173 4.97 8.65 -11.36
C GLU A 173 3.57 8.51 -10.75
N LEU A 174 3.43 7.85 -9.59
CA LEU A 174 2.15 7.75 -8.89
C LEU A 174 1.61 9.14 -8.51
N ALA A 175 2.46 10.04 -8.01
CA ALA A 175 2.09 11.40 -7.64
C ALA A 175 1.55 12.19 -8.85
N THR A 176 2.20 12.02 -10.00
CA THR A 176 1.80 12.65 -11.27
C THR A 176 0.44 12.13 -11.74
N ILE A 177 0.19 10.83 -11.60
CA ILE A 177 -1.08 10.21 -11.98
C ILE A 177 -2.25 10.81 -11.19
N VAL A 178 -2.09 10.99 -9.87
CA VAL A 178 -3.17 11.49 -9.00
C VAL A 178 -3.20 13.01 -8.84
N GLU A 179 -2.33 13.76 -9.53
CA GLU A 179 -2.22 15.22 -9.36
C GLU A 179 -3.57 15.94 -9.53
N GLN A 180 -4.41 15.49 -10.48
CA GLN A 180 -5.73 16.06 -10.72
C GLN A 180 -6.74 15.83 -9.58
N LEU A 181 -6.47 14.90 -8.67
CA LEU A 181 -7.24 14.69 -7.44
C LEU A 181 -6.84 15.66 -6.33
N ASN A 182 -5.86 16.54 -6.57
CA ASN A 182 -5.29 17.47 -5.60
C ASN A 182 -4.94 16.76 -4.27
N PRO A 183 -4.02 15.77 -4.30
CA PRO A 183 -3.81 14.88 -3.16
C PRO A 183 -3.12 15.59 -1.99
N LEU A 184 -3.51 15.22 -0.79
CA LEU A 184 -2.85 15.58 0.46
C LEU A 184 -2.10 14.36 1.03
N LEU A 185 -0.79 14.45 1.13
CA LEU A 185 0.04 13.47 1.83
C LEU A 185 0.20 13.83 3.31
N ILE A 186 -0.22 12.95 4.21
CA ILE A 186 0.07 13.03 5.64
C ILE A 186 1.08 11.93 5.97
N TYR A 187 2.30 12.34 6.31
CA TYR A 187 3.37 11.43 6.71
C TYR A 187 3.46 11.35 8.23
N VAL A 188 3.26 10.16 8.78
CA VAL A 188 3.24 9.88 10.23
C VAL A 188 4.63 9.57 10.73
N GLU A 189 5.13 10.45 11.60
CA GLU A 189 6.45 10.34 12.20
C GLU A 189 6.40 9.78 13.63
N GLN A 190 7.52 9.18 14.00
CA GLN A 190 7.86 8.75 15.35
C GLN A 190 9.30 9.18 15.63
N ASN A 191 9.50 9.93 16.70
CA ASN A 191 10.82 10.45 17.11
C ASN A 191 11.80 9.29 17.34
N ASP A 192 11.34 8.24 18.01
CA ASP A 192 12.11 7.03 18.25
C ASP A 192 11.58 5.86 17.40
N LEU A 193 12.27 5.61 16.28
CA LEU A 193 12.00 4.48 15.39
C LEU A 193 12.00 3.16 16.15
N GLU A 194 13.04 2.96 16.96
CA GLU A 194 13.32 1.68 17.59
C GLU A 194 12.26 1.39 18.63
N HIS A 195 11.92 2.38 19.45
CA HIS A 195 10.80 2.27 20.38
C HIS A 195 9.49 1.93 19.65
N SER A 196 9.12 2.69 18.61
CA SER A 196 7.86 2.46 17.89
C SER A 196 7.78 1.08 17.24
N PHE A 197 8.89 0.58 16.67
CA PHE A 197 8.90 -0.72 16.02
C PHE A 197 8.89 -1.86 17.04
N ARG A 198 9.68 -1.76 18.12
CA ARG A 198 9.65 -2.75 19.21
C ARG A 198 8.28 -2.80 19.89
N LYS A 199 7.60 -1.66 20.04
CA LYS A 199 6.21 -1.60 20.50
C LYS A 199 5.29 -2.38 19.57
N ALA A 200 5.38 -2.16 18.25
CA ALA A 200 4.58 -2.90 17.27
C ALA A 200 4.85 -4.41 17.30
N VAL A 201 6.11 -4.83 17.45
CA VAL A 201 6.49 -6.25 17.62
C VAL A 201 5.87 -6.86 18.88
N LYS A 202 5.79 -6.10 19.98
CA LYS A 202 5.19 -6.58 21.23
C LYS A 202 3.67 -6.67 21.18
N GLU A 203 3.01 -5.76 20.46
CA GLU A 203 1.54 -5.64 20.43
C GLU A 203 0.88 -6.56 19.39
N ARG A 204 1.62 -7.00 18.37
CA ARG A 204 1.11 -7.83 17.28
C ARG A 204 1.40 -9.33 17.51
N PRO A 205 0.66 -10.23 16.85
CA PRO A 205 0.94 -11.67 16.91
C PRO A 205 2.39 -12.00 16.51
N GLN A 206 2.94 -13.06 17.08
CA GLN A 206 4.33 -13.47 16.85
C GLN A 206 4.60 -13.72 15.36
N GLU A 207 3.65 -14.35 14.67
CA GLU A 207 3.70 -14.68 13.24
C GLU A 207 3.86 -13.43 12.38
N TRP A 208 3.26 -12.30 12.78
CA TRP A 208 3.45 -11.03 12.09
C TRP A 208 4.91 -10.58 12.19
N SER A 209 5.50 -10.62 13.39
CA SER A 209 6.87 -10.16 13.59
C SER A 209 7.90 -11.07 12.92
N GLU A 210 7.70 -12.39 12.95
CA GLU A 210 8.56 -13.36 12.29
C GLU A 210 8.52 -13.20 10.78
N GLY A 211 7.32 -13.11 10.20
CA GLY A 211 7.13 -12.88 8.77
C GLY A 211 7.71 -11.54 8.32
N PHE A 212 7.53 -10.48 9.11
CA PHE A 212 8.09 -9.17 8.81
C PHE A 212 9.62 -9.18 8.84
N ILE A 213 10.24 -9.74 9.89
CA ILE A 213 11.69 -9.83 10.03
C ILE A 213 12.28 -10.64 8.87
N GLU A 214 11.70 -11.80 8.55
CA GLU A 214 12.12 -12.64 7.44
C GLU A 214 12.05 -11.86 6.12
N TYR A 215 10.89 -11.28 5.80
CA TYR A 215 10.68 -10.51 4.56
C TYR A 215 11.64 -9.33 4.41
N TYR A 216 12.05 -8.68 5.49
CA TYR A 216 12.94 -7.53 5.45
C TYR A 216 14.44 -7.89 5.43
N THR A 217 14.81 -9.11 5.82
CA THR A 217 16.22 -9.48 6.02
C THR A 217 16.70 -10.60 5.10
N SER A 218 15.82 -11.45 4.57
CA SER A 218 16.21 -12.59 3.73
C SER A 218 16.21 -12.31 2.22
N GLN A 219 15.86 -11.09 1.82
CA GLN A 219 15.81 -10.64 0.42
C GLN A 219 16.29 -9.19 0.25
N GLY A 220 16.38 -8.75 -1.01
CA GLY A 220 16.76 -7.41 -1.45
C GLY A 220 17.80 -6.72 -0.56
N TYR A 221 17.46 -5.53 -0.06
CA TYR A 221 18.41 -4.67 0.65
C TYR A 221 18.94 -5.32 1.93
N GLY A 222 18.08 -5.91 2.77
CA GLY A 222 18.49 -6.53 4.02
C GLY A 222 19.48 -7.67 3.80
N LYS A 223 19.20 -8.55 2.82
CA LYS A 223 20.12 -9.63 2.43
C LYS A 223 21.44 -9.10 1.91
N LYS A 224 21.42 -8.06 1.05
CA LYS A 224 22.61 -7.44 0.49
C LYS A 224 23.54 -6.87 1.56
N GLN A 225 22.97 -6.33 2.64
CA GLN A 225 23.73 -5.82 3.79
C GLN A 225 24.06 -6.88 4.85
N SER A 226 23.66 -8.14 4.62
CA SER A 226 23.79 -9.23 5.60
C SER A 226 23.11 -8.95 6.95
N TYR A 227 22.07 -8.11 6.96
CA TYR A 227 21.26 -7.85 8.14
C TYR A 227 20.40 -9.07 8.48
N LYS A 228 20.20 -9.32 9.78
CA LYS A 228 19.45 -10.47 10.30
C LYS A 228 18.71 -10.13 11.58
N GLY A 229 17.58 -10.81 11.79
CA GLY A 229 16.80 -10.69 13.01
C GLY A 229 16.29 -9.27 13.26
N LEU A 230 15.78 -9.03 14.47
CA LEU A 230 15.18 -7.77 14.86
C LEU A 230 16.13 -6.56 14.70
N GLU A 231 17.39 -6.72 15.13
CA GLU A 231 18.39 -5.65 15.01
C GLU A 231 18.72 -5.32 13.55
N GLY A 232 18.81 -6.34 12.69
CA GLY A 232 18.97 -6.15 11.26
C GLY A 232 17.79 -5.42 10.63
N THR A 233 16.56 -5.80 11.01
CA THR A 233 15.34 -5.11 10.57
C THR A 233 15.34 -3.64 10.96
N LEU A 234 15.80 -3.29 12.16
CA LEU A 234 15.92 -1.89 12.59
C LEU A 234 16.90 -1.10 11.71
N GLN A 235 18.01 -1.70 11.26
CA GLN A 235 18.93 -1.05 10.31
C GLN A 235 18.28 -0.84 8.94
N VAL A 236 17.53 -1.83 8.45
CA VAL A 236 16.76 -1.69 7.20
C VAL A 236 15.73 -0.57 7.32
N LEU A 237 15.03 -0.46 8.44
CA LEU A 237 14.05 0.59 8.69
C LEU A 237 14.67 1.99 8.79
N LYS A 238 15.90 2.12 9.31
CA LYS A 238 16.66 3.38 9.29
C LYS A 238 16.99 3.81 7.86
N ALA A 239 17.53 2.90 7.05
CA ALA A 239 17.80 3.18 5.64
C ALA A 239 16.52 3.49 4.85
N ARG A 240 15.42 2.79 5.17
CA ARG A 240 14.10 3.07 4.60
C ARG A 240 13.61 4.47 4.95
N ARG A 241 13.76 4.91 6.21
CA ARG A 241 13.43 6.27 6.66
C ARG A 241 14.17 7.33 5.83
N GLU A 242 15.45 7.14 5.60
CA GLU A 242 16.27 8.07 4.79
C GLU A 242 15.76 8.17 3.35
N LEU A 243 15.40 7.03 2.74
CA LEU A 243 14.83 7.00 1.39
C LEU A 243 13.44 7.66 1.35
N GLU A 244 12.57 7.37 2.31
CA GLU A 244 11.25 7.99 2.39
C GLU A 244 11.34 9.49 2.64
N GLU A 245 12.35 9.97 3.37
CA GLU A 245 12.63 11.40 3.53
C GLU A 245 13.04 12.07 2.21
N GLU A 246 13.89 11.43 1.42
CA GLU A 246 14.29 11.92 0.09
C GLU A 246 13.07 11.98 -0.85
N ILE A 247 12.23 10.93 -0.84
CA ILE A 247 10.96 10.89 -1.58
C ILE A 247 10.03 12.01 -1.12
N PHE A 248 9.77 12.12 0.18
CA PHE A 248 8.88 13.13 0.75
C PHE A 248 9.30 14.52 0.31
N ASN A 249 10.60 14.85 0.41
CA ASN A 249 11.12 16.16 0.03
C ASN A 249 11.03 16.44 -1.47
N GLY A 250 11.20 15.43 -2.32
CA GLY A 250 11.08 15.54 -3.78
C GLY A 250 9.64 15.66 -4.32
N LEU A 251 8.62 15.35 -3.52
CA LEU A 251 7.22 15.46 -3.95
C LEU A 251 6.71 16.91 -3.99
N HIS A 252 5.94 17.26 -5.02
CA HIS A 252 5.33 18.59 -5.20
C HIS A 252 3.84 18.65 -4.87
N ILE A 253 3.24 17.54 -4.44
CA ILE A 253 1.86 17.52 -3.92
C ILE A 253 1.78 18.17 -2.54
N ALA A 254 0.57 18.54 -2.10
CA ALA A 254 0.37 19.01 -0.74
C ALA A 254 0.82 17.93 0.26
N LYS A 255 1.63 18.31 1.23
CA LYS A 255 2.22 17.35 2.17
C LYS A 255 2.42 17.95 3.56
N LYS A 256 2.14 17.15 4.60
CA LYS A 256 2.31 17.50 6.01
C LYS A 256 2.93 16.32 6.75
N LYS A 257 3.78 16.63 7.73
CA LYS A 257 4.28 15.65 8.70
C LYS A 257 3.52 15.80 10.00
N VAL A 258 3.20 14.68 10.64
CA VAL A 258 2.49 14.65 11.92
C VAL A 258 3.22 13.71 12.87
N ASP A 259 3.47 14.17 14.10
CA ASP A 259 4.19 13.40 15.11
C ASP A 259 3.20 12.64 16.01
N ASN A 260 3.27 11.30 16.01
CA ASN A 260 2.45 10.44 16.85
C ASN A 260 3.24 9.83 18.04
N SER A 261 4.36 10.45 18.44
CA SER A 261 5.23 9.92 19.49
C SER A 261 4.63 9.96 20.90
N SER A 262 3.64 10.83 21.14
CA SER A 262 2.98 10.95 22.44
C SER A 262 1.91 9.88 22.69
N TYR A 263 1.37 9.27 21.61
CA TYR A 263 0.23 8.36 21.66
C TYR A 263 -1.01 8.95 22.38
N HIS A 264 -1.12 10.28 22.45
CA HIS A 264 -2.28 10.97 23.02
C HIS A 264 -3.30 11.28 21.94
N ILE A 265 -4.25 10.35 21.75
CA ILE A 265 -5.18 10.35 20.63
C ILE A 265 -5.99 11.66 20.49
N ASN A 266 -6.41 12.27 21.60
CA ASN A 266 -7.22 13.49 21.56
C ASN A 266 -6.41 14.70 21.06
N ASP A 267 -5.19 14.90 21.58
CA ASP A 267 -4.30 15.97 21.14
C ASP A 267 -3.89 15.77 19.68
N TYR A 268 -3.60 14.52 19.31
CA TYR A 268 -3.26 14.14 17.95
C TYR A 268 -4.42 14.41 16.97
N LYS A 269 -5.66 14.08 17.37
CA LYS A 269 -6.86 14.39 16.57
C LYS A 269 -6.99 15.90 16.34
N GLN A 270 -6.71 16.75 17.33
CA GLN A 270 -6.76 18.21 17.15
C GLN A 270 -5.72 18.71 16.12
N VAL A 271 -4.52 18.14 16.10
CA VAL A 271 -3.52 18.45 15.07
C VAL A 271 -4.05 18.09 13.68
N LEU A 272 -4.66 16.91 13.52
CA LEU A 272 -5.25 16.48 12.25
C LEU A 272 -6.43 17.37 11.83
N VAL A 273 -7.29 17.80 12.75
CA VAL A 273 -8.39 18.75 12.48
C VAL A 273 -7.83 20.06 11.91
N GLY A 274 -6.79 20.62 12.53
CA GLY A 274 -6.15 21.84 12.05
C GLY A 274 -5.62 21.70 10.62
N ILE A 275 -4.94 20.58 10.33
CA ILE A 275 -4.43 20.28 8.99
C ILE A 275 -5.58 20.15 7.99
N LEU A 276 -6.58 19.32 8.27
CA LEU A 276 -7.66 19.04 7.32
C LEU A 276 -8.48 20.29 7.00
N SER A 277 -8.68 21.18 7.99
CA SER A 277 -9.35 22.47 7.77
C SER A 277 -8.67 23.30 6.66
N GLU A 278 -7.34 23.30 6.57
CA GLU A 278 -6.59 24.03 5.51
C GLU A 278 -6.89 23.53 4.08
N TYR A 279 -7.27 22.26 3.92
CA TYR A 279 -7.41 21.61 2.61
C TYR A 279 -8.87 21.31 2.23
N PHE A 280 -9.77 21.36 3.20
CA PHE A 280 -11.14 20.90 3.05
C PHE A 280 -12.21 21.94 3.39
N ASP A 281 -11.87 23.03 4.08
CA ASP A 281 -12.82 24.12 4.33
C ASP A 281 -13.15 24.89 3.05
N ALA A 282 -14.39 25.35 2.97
CA ALA A 282 -14.95 26.04 1.81
C ALA A 282 -14.45 27.49 1.61
N THR A 283 -13.43 27.91 2.35
CA THR A 283 -12.86 29.27 2.28
C THR A 283 -11.45 29.25 1.73
N ASN A 284 -11.37 29.13 0.40
CA ASN A 284 -10.49 29.89 -0.50
C ASN A 284 -10.94 29.71 -1.96
#